data_AF-I1SKM7-F1
#
_entry.id   AF-I1SKM7-F1
#
_cell.length_a   1.000
_cell.length_b   1.000
_cell.length_c   1.000
_cell.angle_alpha   90.00
_cell.angle_beta   90.00
_cell.angle_gamma   90.00
#
_symmetry.space_group_name_H-M   'P 1'
#
loop_
_entity.id
_entity.type
_entity.pdbx_description
1 polymer ?
#
loop_
_entity_poly.entity_id
_entity_poly.type
_entity_poly.pdbx_seq_one_letter_code
_entity_poly.pdbx_strand_id
1 'polypeptide(L)'
;PNVYPAAPQGGMAALNMSLGMVTPVNDLRGSDSIAYEKGEKLLRCKLAAFYRLADLFGWSQLIYNHITARVNSEQEHFLIVPFGLLYSEVTASSLVKINIQGDVVDRGSTNLGVNQAGFTLHSAIYAARPDVKCIVHIHTPAGAAVSAMKCGLLPISPEALSLGDVAYHDYHGILVDDEQKVVIQKNLGPKSKVLILRNHGLVSVGETVEEAFYYIHNLVLACEIQVRTLASAGGPDNLVLLDPGKYKAKSRSPESPAGEGSVSHPKWQIGEQEFEALMRMLDNLGYRTGYPYRCPALREKSKKYSDVEIPASVTGYSFTSDGESGTCSPLRHSFQKQQREKTRWLNSGRGDDASEEGQNGSSPKSKTKWTKEDGHRTATSAVPNLFVPLNTNPKEVQEMRNKIREQNLQDIKTAGPQSQVLSGVVVDRSLVQGELVTASKAIIEKEYQPKVIVSTTGPNPFNKLTDRELE
;
A
#
# COMPACT_ATOMS: atom_id res chain seq x y z
N PRO A 1 25.81 1.79 -28.52
CA PRO A 1 24.47 1.49 -27.93
C PRO A 1 24.64 0.97 -26.49
N ASN A 2 24.56 1.88 -25.51
CA ASN A 2 24.67 1.53 -24.09
C ASN A 2 23.40 0.80 -23.64
N VAL A 3 23.53 -0.49 -23.36
CA VAL A 3 22.49 -1.31 -22.77
C VAL A 3 22.56 -1.11 -21.26
N TYR A 4 21.60 -0.38 -20.69
CA TYR A 4 21.41 -0.37 -19.24
C TYR A 4 20.89 -1.75 -18.81
N PRO A 5 21.44 -2.37 -17.76
CA PRO A 5 20.86 -3.59 -17.20
C PRO A 5 19.52 -3.24 -16.54
N ALA A 6 18.47 -3.98 -16.92
CA ALA A 6 17.18 -3.91 -16.24
C ALA A 6 17.37 -4.24 -14.75
N ALA A 7 16.77 -3.43 -13.89
CA ALA A 7 16.79 -3.63 -12.44
C ALA A 7 16.23 -5.02 -12.06
N PRO A 8 16.69 -5.64 -10.95
CA PRO A 8 16.19 -6.94 -10.53
C PRO A 8 14.71 -6.83 -10.15
N GLN A 9 13.83 -7.46 -10.93
CA GLN A 9 12.41 -7.65 -10.63
C GLN A 9 12.23 -8.70 -9.53
N GLY A 10 12.65 -8.34 -8.32
CA GLY A 10 12.48 -9.15 -7.10
C GLY A 10 12.33 -8.30 -5.83
N GLY A 11 12.28 -6.98 -5.95
CA GLY A 11 11.89 -6.08 -4.87
C GLY A 11 10.54 -5.49 -5.20
N MET A 12 9.69 -5.31 -4.18
CA MET A 12 8.45 -4.53 -4.26
C MET A 12 8.76 -3.21 -4.96
N ALA A 13 8.50 -3.14 -6.26
CA ALA A 13 8.57 -1.90 -7.00
C ALA A 13 7.35 -1.12 -6.55
N ALA A 14 7.51 -0.41 -5.44
CA ALA A 14 6.63 0.67 -5.07
C ALA A 14 6.70 1.67 -6.23
N LEU A 15 5.83 1.49 -7.22
CA LEU A 15 5.34 2.59 -8.01
C LEU A 15 5.00 3.66 -6.98
N ASN A 16 5.63 4.81 -7.14
CA ASN A 16 5.65 5.92 -6.21
C ASN A 16 4.20 6.37 -5.96
N MET A 17 3.50 5.64 -5.09
CA MET A 17 2.17 5.95 -4.64
C MET A 17 2.38 7.19 -3.81
N SER A 18 2.02 8.33 -4.39
CA SER A 18 1.82 9.55 -3.61
C SER A 18 1.01 9.16 -2.36
N LEU A 19 1.28 9.83 -1.24
CA LEU A 19 0.45 9.80 -0.03
C LEU A 19 -0.95 10.39 -0.29
N GLY A 20 -1.55 10.11 -1.44
CA GLY A 20 -2.96 10.29 -1.74
C GLY A 20 -3.79 9.25 -0.99
N MET A 21 -5.05 9.58 -0.75
CA MET A 21 -5.99 8.72 -0.05
C MET A 21 -6.20 7.42 -0.83
N VAL A 22 -5.63 6.31 -0.35
CA VAL A 22 -5.89 4.97 -0.88
C VAL A 22 -7.33 4.57 -0.58
N THR A 23 -8.04 4.05 -1.59
CA THR A 23 -9.42 3.57 -1.43
C THR A 23 -9.45 2.41 -0.42
N PRO A 24 -10.28 2.48 0.63
CA PRO A 24 -10.37 1.41 1.60
C PRO A 24 -10.98 0.15 0.98
N VAL A 25 -10.40 -1.00 1.31
CA VAL A 25 -10.92 -2.32 0.95
C VAL A 25 -12.26 -2.57 1.64
N ASN A 26 -12.36 -2.26 2.94
CA ASN A 26 -13.63 -2.32 3.65
C ASN A 26 -14.37 -0.99 3.55
N ASP A 27 -15.15 -0.85 2.48
CA ASP A 27 -16.00 0.30 2.18
C ASP A 27 -17.49 0.08 2.50
N LEU A 28 -17.86 -1.09 3.04
CA LEU A 28 -19.23 -1.41 3.44
C LEU A 28 -19.66 -0.52 4.62
N ARG A 29 -20.52 0.47 4.34
CA ARG A 29 -21.07 1.41 5.34
C ARG A 29 -22.60 1.49 5.25
N GLY A 30 -23.25 1.88 6.34
CA GLY A 30 -24.70 2.16 6.35
C GLY A 30 -25.54 0.99 5.82
N SER A 31 -26.37 1.27 4.81
CA SER A 31 -27.26 0.31 4.15
C SER A 31 -26.54 -0.89 3.56
N ASP A 32 -25.35 -0.71 2.98
CA ASP A 32 -24.57 -1.79 2.36
C ASP A 32 -24.03 -2.76 3.40
N SER A 33 -23.78 -2.26 4.61
CA SER A 33 -23.49 -3.15 5.74
C SER A 33 -24.75 -3.93 6.14
N ILE A 34 -25.96 -3.39 6.07
CA ILE A 34 -27.15 -4.15 6.46
C ILE A 34 -27.51 -5.21 5.40
N ALA A 35 -27.18 -4.98 4.14
CA ALA A 35 -27.51 -5.86 3.01
C ALA A 35 -26.87 -7.26 3.07
N TYR A 36 -25.72 -7.40 3.72
CA TYR A 36 -24.95 -8.66 3.73
C TYR A 36 -24.92 -9.31 5.11
N GLU A 37 -24.95 -10.64 5.14
CA GLU A 37 -24.66 -11.39 6.37
C GLU A 37 -23.21 -11.17 6.82
N LYS A 38 -22.96 -11.33 8.13
CA LYS A 38 -21.63 -11.14 8.72
C LYS A 38 -20.55 -12.00 8.06
N GLY A 39 -20.89 -13.23 7.67
CA GLY A 39 -19.99 -14.14 6.95
C GLY A 39 -19.62 -13.63 5.56
N GLU A 40 -20.62 -13.21 4.77
CA GLU A 40 -20.41 -12.66 3.42
C GLU A 40 -19.59 -11.37 3.46
N LYS A 41 -19.85 -10.45 4.40
CA LYS A 41 -19.05 -9.22 4.55
C LYS A 41 -17.57 -9.52 4.74
N LEU A 42 -17.27 -10.44 5.66
CA LEU A 42 -15.90 -10.81 5.94
C LEU A 42 -15.24 -11.43 4.72
N LEU A 43 -15.97 -12.28 4.00
CA LEU A 43 -15.46 -12.90 2.77
C LEU A 43 -15.19 -11.87 1.67
N ARG A 44 -16.10 -10.90 1.47
CA ARG A 44 -15.92 -9.77 0.55
C ARG A 44 -14.66 -8.97 0.89
N CYS A 45 -14.45 -8.64 2.16
CA CYS A 45 -13.24 -7.94 2.62
C CYS A 45 -11.97 -8.77 2.36
N LYS A 46 -11.97 -10.07 2.68
CA LYS A 46 -10.81 -10.95 2.44
C LYS A 46 -10.49 -11.08 0.95
N LEU A 47 -11.50 -11.30 0.11
CA LEU A 47 -11.33 -11.45 -1.33
C LEU A 47 -10.86 -10.13 -1.96
N ALA A 48 -11.46 -9.00 -1.60
CA ALA A 48 -11.02 -7.69 -2.06
C ALA A 48 -9.58 -7.38 -1.62
N ALA A 49 -9.19 -7.73 -0.38
CA ALA A 49 -7.81 -7.61 0.08
C ALA A 49 -6.85 -8.49 -0.74
N PHE A 50 -7.25 -9.71 -1.11
CA PHE A 50 -6.47 -10.57 -2.00
C PHE A 50 -6.29 -9.92 -3.37
N TYR A 51 -7.34 -9.38 -3.99
CA TYR A 51 -7.19 -8.61 -5.24
C TYR A 51 -6.15 -7.49 -5.12
N ARG A 52 -6.16 -6.72 -4.01
CA ARG A 52 -5.12 -5.70 -3.74
C ARG A 52 -3.71 -6.29 -3.59
N LEU A 53 -3.57 -7.43 -2.92
CA LEU A 53 -2.28 -8.11 -2.80
C LEU A 53 -1.77 -8.59 -4.16
N ALA A 54 -2.63 -9.18 -4.99
CA ALA A 54 -2.27 -9.64 -6.32
C ALA A 54 -1.79 -8.49 -7.22
N ASP A 55 -2.38 -7.30 -7.08
CA ASP A 55 -1.89 -6.09 -7.75
C ASP A 55 -0.52 -5.64 -7.21
N LEU A 56 -0.36 -5.56 -5.89
CA LEU A 56 0.90 -5.15 -5.26
C LEU A 56 2.07 -6.11 -5.54
N PHE A 57 1.79 -7.40 -5.73
CA PHE A 57 2.79 -8.38 -6.15
C PHE A 57 3.03 -8.41 -7.66
N GLY A 58 2.35 -7.57 -8.45
CA GLY A 58 2.50 -7.50 -9.89
C GLY A 58 1.97 -8.73 -10.63
N TRP A 59 0.99 -9.43 -10.04
CA TRP A 59 0.35 -10.59 -10.66
C TRP A 59 -0.85 -10.21 -11.53
N SER A 60 -1.32 -8.96 -11.46
CA SER A 60 -2.44 -8.47 -12.26
C SER A 60 -2.05 -8.44 -13.75
N GLN A 61 -2.88 -9.06 -14.59
CA GLN A 61 -2.78 -8.95 -16.05
C GLN A 61 -3.97 -8.13 -16.55
N LEU A 62 -3.82 -6.81 -16.47
CA LEU A 62 -4.90 -5.86 -16.80
C LEU A 62 -6.21 -6.27 -16.07
N ILE A 63 -7.26 -6.59 -16.83
CA ILE A 63 -8.60 -6.93 -16.33
C ILE A 63 -8.94 -8.43 -16.50
N TYR A 64 -7.96 -9.28 -16.85
CA TYR A 64 -8.22 -10.63 -17.36
C TYR A 64 -8.00 -11.76 -16.36
N ASN A 65 -7.44 -11.52 -15.18
CA ASN A 65 -7.32 -12.57 -14.16
C ASN A 65 -8.61 -12.68 -13.33
N HIS A 66 -8.80 -13.81 -12.63
CA HIS A 66 -10.00 -14.03 -11.82
C HIS A 66 -9.67 -14.70 -10.50
N ILE A 67 -10.34 -14.27 -9.43
CA ILE A 67 -10.29 -14.89 -8.10
C ILE A 67 -11.72 -15.02 -7.62
N THR A 68 -12.15 -16.23 -7.28
CA THR A 68 -13.52 -16.46 -6.83
C THR A 68 -13.56 -17.02 -5.43
N ALA A 69 -14.60 -16.65 -4.67
CA ALA A 69 -14.85 -17.22 -3.36
C ALA A 69 -16.31 -17.67 -3.20
N ARG A 70 -16.53 -18.92 -2.80
CA ARG A 70 -17.84 -19.51 -2.50
C ARG A 70 -18.39 -18.91 -1.20
N VAL A 71 -19.54 -18.26 -1.28
CA VAL A 71 -20.23 -17.62 -0.14
C VAL A 71 -21.04 -18.64 0.65
N ASN A 72 -21.89 -19.38 -0.06
CA ASN A 72 -22.79 -20.37 0.50
C ASN A 72 -22.70 -21.66 -0.32
N SER A 73 -22.44 -22.78 0.35
CA SER A 73 -22.35 -24.10 -0.29
C SER A 73 -23.70 -24.65 -0.73
N GLU A 74 -24.80 -24.29 -0.07
CA GLU A 74 -26.14 -24.79 -0.41
C GLU A 74 -26.71 -24.08 -1.64
N GLN A 75 -26.46 -22.77 -1.76
CA GLN A 75 -26.96 -21.95 -2.86
C GLN A 75 -26.00 -21.88 -4.06
N GLU A 76 -24.78 -22.40 -3.90
CA GLU A 76 -23.72 -22.30 -4.91
C GLU A 76 -23.51 -20.87 -5.43
N HIS A 77 -23.42 -19.93 -4.49
CA HIS A 77 -23.14 -18.53 -4.79
C HIS A 77 -21.65 -18.21 -4.62
N PHE A 78 -21.11 -17.41 -5.54
CA PHE A 78 -19.69 -17.07 -5.62
C PHE A 78 -19.50 -15.56 -5.74
N LEU A 79 -18.44 -15.03 -5.12
CA LEU A 79 -17.98 -13.66 -5.31
C LEU A 79 -16.89 -13.62 -6.37
N ILE A 80 -16.93 -12.61 -7.23
CA ILE A 80 -15.92 -12.34 -8.27
C ILE A 80 -15.78 -10.84 -8.50
N VAL A 81 -14.63 -10.40 -9.00
CA VAL A 81 -14.45 -9.03 -9.49
C VAL A 81 -15.38 -8.75 -10.68
N PRO A 82 -16.04 -7.57 -10.73
CA PRO A 82 -16.74 -7.14 -11.93
C PRO A 82 -15.76 -6.94 -13.10
N PHE A 83 -16.17 -7.36 -14.29
CA PHE A 83 -15.35 -7.26 -15.49
C PHE A 83 -15.19 -5.80 -15.92
N GLY A 84 -13.94 -5.34 -15.99
CA GLY A 84 -13.58 -3.97 -16.33
C GLY A 84 -12.83 -3.21 -15.22
N LEU A 85 -12.89 -3.67 -13.96
CA LEU A 85 -12.09 -3.10 -12.88
C LEU A 85 -10.67 -3.66 -12.87
N LEU A 86 -9.71 -2.80 -12.59
CA LEU A 86 -8.37 -3.21 -12.19
C LEU A 86 -8.38 -3.76 -10.77
N TYR A 87 -7.44 -4.66 -10.47
CA TYR A 87 -7.29 -5.22 -9.13
C TYR A 87 -6.99 -4.14 -8.07
N SER A 88 -6.35 -3.05 -8.48
CA SER A 88 -6.10 -1.84 -7.70
C SER A 88 -7.34 -0.98 -7.44
N GLU A 89 -8.52 -1.36 -7.94
CA GLU A 89 -9.78 -0.63 -7.73
C GLU A 89 -10.78 -1.42 -6.89
N VAL A 90 -10.55 -2.73 -6.71
CA VAL A 90 -11.49 -3.64 -6.04
C VAL A 90 -11.72 -3.27 -4.58
N THR A 91 -12.98 -3.26 -4.15
CA THR A 91 -13.41 -3.07 -2.77
C THR A 91 -14.40 -4.17 -2.37
N ALA A 92 -14.73 -4.27 -1.09
CA ALA A 92 -15.68 -5.27 -0.62
C ALA A 92 -17.10 -5.04 -1.20
N SER A 93 -17.50 -3.78 -1.37
CA SER A 93 -18.79 -3.43 -2.00
C SER A 93 -18.80 -3.70 -3.50
N SER A 94 -17.68 -3.55 -4.20
CA SER A 94 -17.64 -3.65 -5.67
C SER A 94 -17.70 -5.08 -6.20
N LEU A 95 -17.42 -6.08 -5.36
CA LEU A 95 -17.52 -7.49 -5.73
C LEU A 95 -18.96 -7.87 -6.11
N VAL A 96 -19.08 -8.66 -7.18
CA VAL A 96 -20.34 -9.18 -7.70
C VAL A 96 -20.55 -10.59 -7.18
N LYS A 97 -21.79 -10.93 -6.80
CA LYS A 97 -22.22 -12.28 -6.44
C LYS A 97 -22.92 -12.93 -7.62
N ILE A 98 -22.49 -14.12 -7.99
CA ILE A 98 -23.02 -14.91 -9.11
C ILE A 98 -23.42 -16.32 -8.66
N ASN A 99 -24.32 -16.96 -9.40
CA ASN A 99 -24.63 -18.38 -9.24
C ASN A 99 -23.61 -19.26 -10.00
N ILE A 100 -23.76 -20.59 -9.93
CA ILE A 100 -22.86 -21.54 -10.63
C ILE A 100 -22.95 -21.45 -12.16
N GLN A 101 -24.08 -21.00 -12.71
CA GLN A 101 -24.25 -20.70 -14.14
C GLN A 101 -23.55 -19.39 -14.54
N GLY A 102 -23.16 -18.58 -13.56
CA GLY A 102 -22.52 -17.28 -13.68
C GLY A 102 -23.51 -16.11 -13.88
N ASP A 103 -24.81 -16.31 -13.65
CA ASP A 103 -25.78 -15.22 -13.63
C ASP A 103 -25.58 -14.36 -12.38
N VAL A 104 -25.77 -13.05 -12.53
CA VAL A 104 -25.61 -12.10 -11.43
C VAL A 104 -26.79 -12.17 -10.47
N VAL A 105 -26.50 -12.58 -9.23
CA VAL A 105 -27.45 -12.60 -8.10
C VAL A 105 -27.43 -11.26 -7.36
N ASP A 106 -26.24 -10.66 -7.23
CA ASP A 106 -26.03 -9.37 -6.58
C ASP A 106 -24.92 -8.60 -7.30
N ARG A 107 -25.19 -7.38 -7.73
CA ARG A 107 -24.26 -6.54 -8.49
C ARG A 107 -23.22 -5.82 -7.62
N GLY A 108 -23.35 -5.87 -6.30
CA GLY A 108 -22.57 -5.03 -5.41
C GLY A 108 -22.84 -3.55 -5.68
N SER A 109 -21.81 -2.72 -5.58
CA SER A 109 -21.89 -1.27 -5.83
C SER A 109 -21.66 -0.87 -7.30
N THR A 110 -21.48 -1.83 -8.21
CA THR A 110 -21.16 -1.54 -9.63
C THR A 110 -22.28 -1.96 -10.56
N ASN A 111 -22.35 -1.33 -11.75
CA ASN A 111 -23.26 -1.75 -12.82
C ASN A 111 -22.59 -2.67 -13.85
N LEU A 112 -21.33 -3.04 -13.61
CA LEU A 112 -20.53 -3.88 -14.50
C LEU A 112 -20.99 -5.34 -14.43
N GLY A 113 -20.79 -6.07 -15.52
CA GLY A 113 -21.04 -7.51 -15.60
C GLY A 113 -19.86 -8.34 -15.07
N VAL A 114 -19.90 -9.64 -15.33
CA VAL A 114 -18.80 -10.57 -15.05
C VAL A 114 -18.24 -11.16 -16.34
N ASN A 115 -17.00 -11.63 -16.31
CA ASN A 115 -16.42 -12.35 -17.44
C ASN A 115 -16.88 -13.82 -17.41
N GLN A 116 -17.96 -14.13 -18.14
CA GLN A 116 -18.56 -15.47 -18.16
C GLN A 116 -17.58 -16.55 -18.61
N ALA A 117 -16.79 -16.26 -19.64
CA ALA A 117 -15.80 -17.19 -20.18
C ALA A 117 -14.73 -17.52 -19.12
N GLY A 118 -14.26 -16.49 -18.40
CA GLY A 118 -13.33 -16.65 -17.29
C GLY A 118 -13.89 -17.48 -16.13
N PHE A 119 -15.17 -17.28 -15.79
CA PHE A 119 -15.82 -18.02 -14.72
C PHE A 119 -16.09 -19.49 -15.05
N THR A 120 -16.13 -19.86 -16.34
CA THR A 120 -16.44 -21.25 -16.76
C THR A 120 -15.43 -22.25 -16.18
N LEU A 121 -14.13 -21.92 -16.15
CA LEU A 121 -13.10 -22.73 -15.49
C LEU A 121 -13.39 -22.92 -13.99
N HIS A 122 -13.71 -21.82 -13.30
CA HIS A 122 -13.97 -21.84 -11.86
C HIS A 122 -15.22 -22.67 -11.55
N SER A 123 -16.29 -22.52 -12.35
CA SER A 123 -17.52 -23.31 -12.21
C SER A 123 -17.26 -24.82 -12.34
N ALA A 124 -16.43 -25.23 -13.30
CA ALA A 124 -16.08 -26.64 -13.52
C ALA A 124 -15.32 -27.25 -12.34
N ILE A 125 -14.38 -26.48 -11.76
CA ILE A 125 -13.62 -26.88 -10.57
C ILE A 125 -14.53 -26.94 -9.35
N TYR A 126 -15.38 -25.93 -9.12
CA TYR A 126 -16.30 -25.92 -8.00
C TYR A 126 -17.31 -27.07 -8.04
N ALA A 127 -17.77 -27.46 -9.23
CA ALA A 127 -18.66 -28.61 -9.41
C ALA A 127 -17.96 -29.94 -9.07
N ALA A 128 -16.67 -30.09 -9.37
CA ALA A 128 -15.93 -31.30 -9.00
C ALA A 128 -15.44 -31.34 -7.56
N ARG A 129 -15.19 -30.17 -6.97
CA ARG A 129 -14.57 -30.03 -5.65
C ARG A 129 -15.46 -29.18 -4.73
N PRO A 130 -16.50 -29.79 -4.12
CA PRO A 130 -17.35 -29.10 -3.15
C PRO A 130 -16.60 -28.60 -1.91
N ASP A 131 -15.45 -29.20 -1.59
CA ASP A 131 -14.57 -28.79 -0.50
C ASP A 131 -13.87 -27.44 -0.78
N VAL A 132 -13.67 -27.11 -2.06
CA VAL A 132 -13.01 -25.87 -2.47
C VAL A 132 -13.94 -24.68 -2.29
N LYS A 133 -13.43 -23.66 -1.60
CA LYS A 133 -14.13 -22.38 -1.37
C LYS A 133 -13.48 -21.23 -2.10
N CYS A 134 -12.17 -21.23 -2.34
CA CYS A 134 -11.48 -20.16 -3.07
C CYS A 134 -10.69 -20.74 -4.24
N ILE A 135 -10.80 -20.11 -5.41
CA ILE A 135 -10.04 -20.47 -6.62
C ILE A 135 -9.36 -19.22 -7.14
N VAL A 136 -8.08 -19.34 -7.46
CA VAL A 136 -7.26 -18.26 -7.99
C VAL A 136 -6.75 -18.67 -9.37
N HIS A 137 -6.98 -17.84 -10.38
CA HIS A 137 -6.41 -18.01 -11.70
C HIS A 137 -5.66 -16.75 -12.12
N ILE A 138 -4.35 -16.89 -12.41
CA ILE A 138 -3.48 -15.78 -12.78
C ILE A 138 -2.52 -16.13 -13.91
N HIS A 139 -2.15 -15.09 -14.66
CA HIS A 139 -1.17 -15.13 -15.74
C HIS A 139 0.07 -14.31 -15.39
N THR A 140 1.04 -14.94 -14.74
CA THR A 140 2.35 -14.32 -14.54
C THR A 140 3.31 -14.73 -15.64
N PRO A 141 4.27 -13.88 -16.06
CA PRO A 141 5.25 -14.24 -17.09
C PRO A 141 6.02 -15.52 -16.76
N ALA A 142 6.44 -15.68 -15.51
CA ALA A 142 7.14 -16.89 -15.04
C ALA A 142 6.23 -18.12 -15.04
N GLY A 143 4.97 -17.96 -14.61
CA GLY A 143 3.97 -19.03 -14.65
C GLY A 143 3.67 -19.51 -16.06
N ALA A 144 3.47 -18.57 -16.99
CA ALA A 144 3.27 -18.86 -18.41
C ALA A 144 4.49 -19.58 -19.01
N ALA A 145 5.71 -19.12 -18.70
CA ALA A 145 6.94 -19.76 -19.17
C ALA A 145 7.04 -21.22 -18.69
N VAL A 146 6.88 -21.47 -17.39
CA VAL A 146 6.92 -22.84 -16.83
C VAL A 146 5.79 -23.71 -17.38
N SER A 147 4.59 -23.16 -17.57
CA SER A 147 3.47 -23.91 -18.15
C SER A 147 3.77 -24.42 -19.57
N ALA A 148 4.60 -23.70 -20.33
CA ALA A 148 5.02 -24.07 -21.68
C ALA A 148 6.23 -25.03 -21.71
N MET A 149 6.93 -25.25 -20.59
CA MET A 149 8.09 -26.13 -20.53
C MET A 149 7.67 -27.59 -20.48
N LYS A 150 8.26 -28.46 -21.31
CA LYS A 150 7.99 -29.91 -21.27
C LYS A 150 8.18 -30.51 -19.87
N CYS A 151 9.22 -30.08 -19.15
CA CYS A 151 9.52 -30.53 -17.80
C CYS A 151 8.53 -30.07 -16.72
N GLY A 152 7.60 -29.15 -17.03
CA GLY A 152 6.65 -28.62 -16.05
C GLY A 152 7.37 -27.91 -14.90
N LEU A 153 6.84 -28.04 -13.69
CA LEU A 153 7.42 -27.49 -12.46
C LEU A 153 8.34 -28.54 -11.84
N LEU A 154 9.60 -28.16 -11.63
CA LEU A 154 10.64 -29.02 -11.11
C LEU A 154 10.76 -28.85 -9.58
N PRO A 155 11.06 -29.92 -8.83
CA PRO A 155 11.26 -29.87 -7.38
C PRO A 155 12.64 -29.29 -7.03
N ILE A 156 12.88 -28.01 -7.31
CA ILE A 156 14.19 -27.36 -7.13
C ILE A 156 14.23 -26.36 -5.98
N SER A 157 13.09 -26.08 -5.35
CA SER A 157 13.00 -25.15 -4.22
C SER A 157 11.99 -25.63 -3.17
N PRO A 158 12.11 -25.17 -1.92
CA PRO A 158 11.11 -25.46 -0.88
C PRO A 158 9.70 -25.00 -1.25
N GLU A 159 9.57 -23.90 -2.01
CA GLU A 159 8.30 -23.38 -2.51
C GLU A 159 7.66 -24.33 -3.53
N ALA A 160 8.44 -24.98 -4.39
CA ALA A 160 7.93 -26.00 -5.30
C ALA A 160 7.45 -27.24 -4.53
N LEU A 161 8.19 -27.66 -3.50
CA LEU A 161 7.86 -28.83 -2.69
C LEU A 161 6.64 -28.61 -1.78
N SER A 162 6.41 -27.38 -1.31
CA SER A 162 5.28 -27.06 -0.44
C SER A 162 3.91 -27.15 -1.13
N LEU A 163 3.90 -27.16 -2.46
CA LEU A 163 2.68 -27.30 -3.27
C LEU A 163 2.10 -28.72 -3.24
N GLY A 164 2.92 -29.73 -2.90
CA GLY A 164 2.53 -31.13 -2.98
C GLY A 164 2.24 -31.57 -4.42
N ASP A 165 1.11 -32.25 -4.64
CA ASP A 165 0.73 -32.77 -5.94
C ASP A 165 0.30 -31.64 -6.90
N VAL A 166 1.08 -31.42 -7.96
CA VAL A 166 0.79 -30.45 -9.02
C VAL A 166 0.12 -31.15 -10.19
N ALA A 167 -1.13 -30.75 -10.48
CA ALA A 167 -1.87 -31.23 -11.63
C ALA A 167 -1.51 -30.44 -12.90
N TYR A 168 -1.70 -31.05 -14.07
CA TYR A 168 -1.53 -30.41 -15.38
C TYR A 168 -2.78 -30.58 -16.23
N HIS A 169 -3.12 -29.55 -17.00
CA HIS A 169 -4.14 -29.63 -18.02
C HIS A 169 -3.64 -28.98 -19.31
N ASP A 170 -3.77 -29.72 -20.42
CA ASP A 170 -3.35 -29.26 -21.73
C ASP A 170 -4.34 -28.21 -22.24
N TYR A 171 -3.84 -27.11 -22.79
CA TYR A 171 -4.68 -26.01 -23.25
C TYR A 171 -5.32 -26.32 -24.60
N HIS A 172 -6.65 -26.35 -24.61
CA HIS A 172 -7.47 -26.55 -25.81
C HIS A 172 -8.20 -25.27 -26.24
N GLY A 173 -7.83 -24.10 -25.71
CA GLY A 173 -8.50 -22.82 -25.95
C GLY A 173 -9.32 -22.33 -24.75
N ILE A 174 -10.17 -21.32 -24.99
CA ILE A 174 -11.13 -20.83 -24.01
C ILE A 174 -12.08 -21.99 -23.70
N LEU A 175 -12.18 -22.36 -22.42
CA LEU A 175 -12.96 -23.50 -21.94
C LEU A 175 -14.45 -23.23 -22.11
N VAL A 176 -15.01 -23.62 -23.25
CA VAL A 176 -16.45 -23.44 -23.57
C VAL A 176 -17.20 -24.78 -23.57
N ASP A 177 -16.50 -25.92 -23.68
CA ASP A 177 -17.14 -27.22 -23.89
C ASP A 177 -17.32 -28.04 -22.60
N ASP A 178 -18.42 -28.77 -22.48
CA ASP A 178 -18.75 -29.59 -21.30
C ASP A 178 -17.80 -30.79 -21.16
N GLU A 179 -17.29 -31.31 -22.28
CA GLU A 179 -16.28 -32.38 -22.30
C GLU A 179 -14.98 -31.94 -21.61
N GLN A 180 -14.57 -30.69 -21.83
CA GLN A 180 -13.37 -30.11 -21.21
C GLN A 180 -13.53 -29.98 -19.69
N LYS A 181 -14.75 -29.73 -19.20
CA LYS A 181 -15.03 -29.71 -17.77
C LYS A 181 -14.67 -31.06 -17.16
N VAL A 182 -15.16 -32.17 -17.71
CA VAL A 182 -14.88 -33.53 -17.20
C VAL A 182 -13.38 -33.83 -17.19
N VAL A 183 -12.64 -33.40 -18.21
CA VAL A 183 -11.18 -33.58 -18.29
C VAL A 183 -10.45 -32.79 -17.21
N ILE A 184 -10.82 -31.54 -16.96
CA ILE A 184 -10.24 -30.72 -15.89
C ILE A 184 -10.47 -31.37 -14.52
N GLN A 185 -11.68 -31.88 -14.28
CA GLN A 185 -12.03 -32.54 -13.04
C GLN A 185 -11.17 -33.78 -12.79
N LYS A 186 -10.97 -34.60 -13.85
CA LYS A 186 -10.10 -35.77 -13.80
C LYS A 186 -8.64 -35.39 -13.55
N ASN A 187 -8.15 -34.36 -14.21
CA ASN A 187 -6.75 -33.93 -14.11
C ASN A 187 -6.44 -33.32 -12.72
N LEU A 188 -7.33 -32.48 -12.19
CA LEU A 188 -7.16 -31.88 -10.86
C LEU A 188 -7.24 -32.95 -9.75
N GLY A 189 -8.14 -33.91 -9.90
CA GLY A 189 -8.33 -34.98 -8.93
C GLY A 189 -8.79 -34.48 -7.55
N PRO A 190 -8.82 -35.40 -6.55
CA PRO A 190 -9.41 -35.12 -5.25
C PRO A 190 -8.46 -34.43 -4.25
N LYS A 191 -7.15 -34.40 -4.52
CA LYS A 191 -6.13 -33.97 -3.55
C LYS A 191 -5.31 -32.78 -3.97
N SER A 192 -5.05 -32.60 -5.26
CA SER A 192 -4.20 -31.51 -5.75
C SER A 192 -4.80 -30.15 -5.39
N LYS A 193 -3.92 -29.25 -4.93
CA LYS A 193 -4.25 -27.86 -4.57
C LYS A 193 -3.82 -26.88 -5.66
N VAL A 194 -3.05 -27.36 -6.65
CA VAL A 194 -2.51 -26.56 -7.75
C VAL A 194 -2.75 -27.27 -9.08
N LEU A 195 -3.12 -26.50 -10.08
CA LEU A 195 -3.27 -26.92 -11.47
C LEU A 195 -2.50 -25.94 -12.38
N ILE A 196 -1.59 -26.47 -13.19
CA ILE A 196 -0.90 -25.71 -14.25
C ILE A 196 -1.62 -25.95 -15.57
N LEU A 197 -2.14 -24.88 -16.16
CA LEU A 197 -2.73 -24.89 -17.49
C LEU A 197 -1.60 -24.68 -18.50
N ARG A 198 -1.24 -25.72 -19.25
CA ARG A 198 -0.13 -25.69 -20.22
C ARG A 198 -0.31 -24.52 -21.19
N ASN A 199 0.75 -23.76 -21.44
CA ASN A 199 0.72 -22.60 -22.36
C ASN A 199 -0.28 -21.48 -22.00
N HIS A 200 -0.85 -21.48 -20.79
CA HIS A 200 -1.87 -20.51 -20.39
C HIS A 200 -1.51 -19.84 -19.07
N GLY A 201 -1.60 -20.57 -17.95
CA GLY A 201 -1.54 -19.93 -16.65
C GLY A 201 -1.52 -20.86 -15.46
N LEU A 202 -1.64 -20.26 -14.29
CA LEU A 202 -1.58 -20.91 -13.00
C LEU A 202 -2.94 -20.89 -12.33
N VAL A 203 -3.29 -22.00 -11.69
CA VAL A 203 -4.51 -22.13 -10.88
C VAL A 203 -4.15 -22.71 -9.51
N SER A 204 -4.69 -22.12 -8.45
CA SER A 204 -4.67 -22.71 -7.11
C SER A 204 -6.09 -22.81 -6.54
N VAL A 205 -6.29 -23.76 -5.64
CA VAL A 205 -7.54 -23.97 -4.93
C VAL A 205 -7.31 -24.06 -3.42
N GLY A 206 -8.28 -23.61 -2.64
CA GLY A 206 -8.24 -23.68 -1.18
C GLY A 206 -9.63 -23.79 -0.56
N GLU A 207 -9.68 -24.38 0.63
CA GLU A 207 -10.86 -24.42 1.51
C GLU A 207 -11.08 -23.06 2.19
N THR A 208 -10.05 -22.20 2.19
CA THR A 208 -10.11 -20.80 2.62
C THR A 208 -9.43 -19.87 1.61
N VAL A 209 -9.67 -18.57 1.72
CA VAL A 209 -9.01 -17.55 0.89
C VAL A 209 -7.51 -17.53 1.16
N GLU A 210 -7.14 -17.69 2.42
CA GLU A 210 -5.76 -17.72 2.92
C GLU A 210 -4.97 -18.91 2.39
N GLU A 211 -5.59 -20.09 2.34
CA GLU A 211 -4.97 -21.29 1.80
C GLU A 211 -4.74 -21.16 0.28
N ALA A 212 -5.75 -20.68 -0.46
CA ALA A 212 -5.61 -20.46 -1.90
C ALA A 212 -4.52 -19.40 -2.22
N PHE A 213 -4.44 -18.35 -1.40
CA PHE A 213 -3.36 -17.36 -1.45
C PHE A 213 -1.99 -17.99 -1.22
N TYR A 214 -1.86 -18.84 -0.18
CA TYR A 214 -0.61 -19.52 0.13
C TYR A 214 -0.11 -20.37 -1.06
N TYR A 215 -1.00 -21.17 -1.65
CA TYR A 215 -0.61 -22.01 -2.78
C TYR A 215 -0.25 -21.21 -4.03
N ILE A 216 -1.02 -20.16 -4.37
CA ILE A 216 -0.69 -19.37 -5.56
C ILE A 216 0.61 -18.59 -5.38
N HIS A 217 0.86 -18.07 -4.17
CA HIS A 217 2.08 -17.33 -3.88
C HIS A 217 3.31 -18.23 -4.06
N ASN A 218 3.30 -19.40 -3.42
CA ASN A 218 4.41 -20.35 -3.54
C ASN A 218 4.58 -20.85 -4.97
N LEU A 219 3.48 -21.03 -5.71
CA LEU A 219 3.55 -21.45 -7.11
C LEU A 219 4.19 -20.40 -8.01
N VAL A 220 3.79 -19.13 -7.90
CA VAL A 220 4.41 -18.04 -8.66
C VAL A 220 5.90 -17.96 -8.34
N LEU A 221 6.25 -18.00 -7.05
CA LEU A 221 7.64 -17.92 -6.60
C LEU A 221 8.46 -19.12 -7.08
N ALA A 222 7.91 -20.34 -7.03
CA ALA A 222 8.54 -21.55 -7.54
C ALA A 222 8.80 -21.44 -9.06
N CYS A 223 7.82 -20.95 -9.83
CA CYS A 223 7.98 -20.72 -11.26
C CYS A 223 9.08 -19.70 -11.55
N GLU A 224 9.10 -18.60 -10.80
CA GLU A 224 10.12 -17.56 -10.91
C GLU A 224 11.54 -18.08 -10.62
N ILE A 225 11.69 -18.85 -9.54
CA ILE A 225 12.97 -19.51 -9.20
C ILE A 225 13.39 -20.42 -10.35
N GLN A 226 12.47 -21.25 -10.87
CA GLN A 226 12.79 -22.18 -11.96
C GLN A 226 13.23 -21.48 -13.24
N VAL A 227 12.53 -20.42 -13.67
CA VAL A 227 12.92 -19.69 -14.88
C VAL A 227 14.33 -19.11 -14.74
N ARG A 228 14.62 -18.46 -13.59
CA ARG A 228 15.95 -17.87 -13.33
C ARG A 228 17.05 -18.93 -13.20
N THR A 229 16.76 -20.04 -12.55
CA THR A 229 17.69 -21.16 -12.39
C THR A 229 17.99 -21.84 -13.72
N LEU A 230 16.97 -22.16 -14.54
CA LEU A 230 17.17 -22.78 -15.85
C LEU A 230 17.97 -21.88 -16.80
N ALA A 231 17.68 -20.57 -16.79
CA ALA A 231 18.44 -19.60 -17.58
C ALA A 231 19.92 -19.54 -17.17
N SER A 232 20.21 -19.70 -15.88
CA SER A 232 21.59 -19.61 -15.34
C SER A 232 22.36 -20.93 -15.46
N ALA A 233 21.67 -22.07 -15.34
CA ALA A 233 22.26 -23.41 -15.41
C ALA A 233 22.39 -23.94 -16.84
N GLY A 234 21.76 -23.30 -17.83
CA GLY A 234 21.79 -23.74 -19.23
C GLY A 234 20.86 -24.92 -19.55
N GLY A 235 19.85 -25.16 -18.71
CA GLY A 235 18.87 -26.24 -18.91
C GLY A 235 18.61 -27.09 -17.66
N PRO A 236 17.63 -28.01 -17.72
CA PRO A 236 17.20 -28.83 -16.59
C PRO A 236 18.21 -29.91 -16.19
N ASP A 237 19.07 -30.36 -17.12
CA ASP A 237 20.00 -31.48 -16.89
C ASP A 237 21.14 -31.13 -15.92
N ASN A 238 21.40 -29.83 -15.73
CA ASN A 238 22.44 -29.32 -14.83
C ASN A 238 21.91 -28.99 -13.43
N LEU A 239 20.67 -29.41 -13.10
CA LEU A 239 20.02 -29.08 -11.84
C LEU A 239 20.12 -30.20 -10.81
N VAL A 240 20.32 -29.81 -9.55
CA VAL A 240 20.14 -30.71 -8.41
C VAL A 240 18.67 -30.70 -8.02
N LEU A 241 17.99 -31.82 -8.25
CA LEU A 241 16.59 -31.99 -7.88
C LEU A 241 16.47 -32.40 -6.41
N LEU A 242 15.52 -31.79 -5.71
CA LEU A 242 15.15 -32.18 -4.36
C LEU A 242 14.25 -33.43 -4.42
N ASP A 243 14.39 -34.30 -3.41
CA ASP A 243 13.56 -35.50 -3.26
C ASP A 243 12.26 -35.15 -2.51
N PRO A 244 11.09 -35.19 -3.19
CA PRO A 244 9.81 -34.87 -2.54
C PRO A 244 9.45 -35.83 -1.40
N GLY A 245 9.90 -37.09 -1.45
CA GLY A 245 9.62 -38.08 -0.40
C GLY A 245 10.40 -37.83 0.90
N LYS A 246 11.56 -37.18 0.82
CA LYS A 246 12.33 -36.74 1.99
C LYS A 246 11.87 -35.40 2.53
N TYR A 247 11.16 -34.63 1.71
CA TYR A 247 10.54 -33.39 2.15
C TYR A 247 9.31 -33.71 2.99
N LYS A 248 9.53 -33.90 4.29
CA LYS A 248 8.46 -33.76 5.25
C LYS A 248 8.07 -32.30 5.26
N ALA A 249 7.05 -31.93 4.49
CA ALA A 249 6.30 -30.71 4.74
C ALA A 249 6.01 -30.74 6.25
N LYS A 250 6.71 -29.90 7.03
CA LYS A 250 6.47 -29.87 8.47
C LYS A 250 4.98 -29.66 8.60
N SER A 251 4.25 -30.68 9.07
CA SER A 251 2.89 -30.47 9.53
C SER A 251 3.03 -29.33 10.52
N ARG A 252 2.58 -28.13 10.16
CA ARG A 252 2.61 -26.98 11.06
C ARG A 252 1.51 -27.16 12.10
N SER A 253 1.52 -28.30 12.76
CA SER A 253 1.06 -28.48 14.13
C SER A 253 2.29 -28.23 15.01
N PRO A 254 2.40 -27.09 15.69
CA PRO A 254 3.27 -27.05 16.84
C PRO A 254 2.61 -27.93 17.90
N GLU A 255 3.12 -29.15 18.09
CA GLU A 255 3.13 -29.68 19.46
C GLU A 255 4.02 -28.73 20.26
N SER A 256 3.41 -27.94 21.13
CA SER A 256 4.17 -27.14 22.10
C SER A 256 4.91 -28.11 23.03
N PRO A 257 6.21 -27.94 23.29
CA PRO A 257 6.82 -28.55 24.45
C PRO A 257 6.07 -27.99 25.67
N ALA A 258 5.54 -28.88 26.51
CA ALA A 258 5.01 -28.49 27.81
C ALA A 258 6.16 -27.87 28.63
N GLY A 259 6.24 -26.55 28.60
CA GLY A 259 7.15 -25.73 29.39
C GLY A 259 6.35 -24.56 29.96
N GLU A 260 6.33 -24.47 31.28
CA GLU A 260 5.46 -23.61 32.10
C GLU A 260 5.49 -22.13 31.66
N GLY A 261 4.30 -21.53 31.54
CA GLY A 261 4.09 -20.11 31.21
C GLY A 261 3.45 -19.86 29.83
N SER A 262 2.43 -20.63 29.44
CA SER A 262 1.92 -20.61 28.06
C SER A 262 0.92 -19.47 27.80
N VAL A 263 1.37 -18.41 27.11
CA VAL A 263 0.49 -17.67 26.21
C VAL A 263 0.13 -18.66 25.10
N SER A 264 -1.10 -19.17 25.10
CA SER A 264 -1.54 -20.14 24.09
C SER A 264 -1.45 -19.49 22.70
N HIS A 265 -0.42 -19.86 21.93
CA HIS A 265 -0.31 -19.39 20.55
C HIS A 265 -1.49 -19.93 19.75
N PRO A 266 -2.19 -19.09 18.96
CA PRO A 266 -3.31 -19.56 18.16
C PRO A 266 -2.84 -20.64 17.18
N LYS A 267 -3.61 -21.72 17.07
CA LYS A 267 -3.39 -22.73 16.03
C LYS A 267 -3.68 -22.11 14.68
N TRP A 268 -2.70 -22.12 13.79
CA TRP A 268 -2.82 -21.57 12.43
C TRP A 268 -3.12 -22.68 11.44
N GLN A 269 -4.06 -22.43 10.53
CA GLN A 269 -4.21 -23.23 9.31
C GLN A 269 -3.24 -22.73 8.23
N ILE A 270 -3.16 -23.47 7.13
CA ILE A 270 -2.28 -23.14 6.00
C ILE A 270 -2.59 -21.73 5.49
N GLY A 271 -1.55 -20.90 5.39
CA GLY A 271 -1.62 -19.53 4.88
C GLY A 271 -2.19 -18.48 5.84
N GLU A 272 -2.87 -18.85 6.92
CA GLU A 272 -3.55 -17.88 7.79
C GLU A 272 -2.58 -16.91 8.48
N GLN A 273 -1.42 -17.39 8.90
CA GLN A 273 -0.43 -16.57 9.60
C GLN A 273 0.22 -15.57 8.64
N GLU A 274 0.60 -16.03 7.44
CA GLU A 274 1.14 -15.21 6.36
C GLU A 274 0.12 -14.17 5.91
N PHE A 275 -1.12 -14.59 5.68
CA PHE A 275 -2.18 -13.70 5.24
C PHE A 275 -2.47 -12.63 6.29
N GLU A 276 -2.55 -12.96 7.58
CA GLU A 276 -2.73 -11.98 8.65
C GLU A 276 -1.58 -10.95 8.68
N ALA A 277 -0.33 -11.39 8.43
CA ALA A 277 0.80 -10.48 8.34
C ALA A 277 0.67 -9.50 7.17
N LEU A 278 0.19 -9.96 6.02
CA LEU A 278 -0.08 -9.13 4.85
C LEU A 278 -1.25 -8.17 5.09
N MET A 279 -2.26 -8.57 5.86
CA MET A 279 -3.34 -7.65 6.26
C MET A 279 -2.81 -6.49 7.10
N ARG A 280 -1.85 -6.74 8.02
CA ARG A 280 -1.19 -5.66 8.79
C ARG A 280 -0.46 -4.70 7.86
N MET A 281 0.25 -5.24 6.85
CA MET A 281 0.93 -4.43 5.85
C MET A 281 -0.06 -3.54 5.07
N LEU A 282 -1.15 -4.12 4.56
CA LEU A 282 -2.18 -3.37 3.85
C LEU A 282 -2.83 -2.29 4.72
N ASP A 283 -3.16 -2.61 5.97
CA ASP A 283 -3.74 -1.65 6.89
C ASP A 283 -2.77 -0.49 7.19
N ASN A 284 -1.47 -0.77 7.33
CA ASN A 284 -0.43 0.25 7.53
C ASN A 284 -0.25 1.13 6.28
N LEU A 285 -0.50 0.60 5.09
CA LEU A 285 -0.53 1.34 3.82
C LEU A 285 -1.84 2.14 3.63
N GLY A 286 -2.80 2.05 4.55
CA GLY A 286 -4.05 2.81 4.51
C GLY A 286 -5.22 2.11 3.83
N TYR A 287 -5.08 0.86 3.39
CA TYR A 287 -6.14 0.11 2.71
C TYR A 287 -7.32 -0.28 3.63
N ARG A 288 -7.18 -0.22 4.95
CA ARG A 288 -8.26 -0.52 5.92
C ARG A 288 -9.06 -1.78 5.54
N THR A 289 -8.40 -2.93 5.56
CA THR A 289 -8.91 -4.24 5.14
C THR A 289 -10.16 -4.70 5.89
N GLY A 290 -10.37 -4.25 7.13
CA GLY A 290 -11.43 -4.76 8.00
C GLY A 290 -11.18 -6.20 8.46
N TYR A 291 -9.96 -6.71 8.34
CA TYR A 291 -9.61 -8.07 8.69
C TYR A 291 -9.65 -8.32 10.21
N PRO A 292 -10.26 -9.42 10.69
CA PRO A 292 -10.28 -9.79 12.10
C PRO A 292 -8.97 -10.49 12.50
N TYR A 293 -8.08 -9.76 13.16
CA TYR A 293 -6.78 -10.26 13.61
C TYR A 293 -6.92 -11.26 14.77
N ARG A 294 -6.27 -12.43 14.65
CA ARG A 294 -6.09 -13.40 15.74
C ARG A 294 -5.04 -12.97 16.75
N CYS A 295 -4.04 -12.22 16.31
CA CYS A 295 -3.04 -11.61 17.18
C CYS A 295 -3.11 -10.06 17.15
N PRO A 296 -4.16 -9.41 17.72
CA PRO A 296 -4.31 -7.96 17.70
C PRO A 296 -3.13 -7.20 18.32
N ALA A 297 -2.41 -7.81 19.27
CA ALA A 297 -1.25 -7.23 19.94
C ALA A 297 -0.09 -6.89 18.98
N LEU A 298 -0.01 -7.56 17.82
CA LEU A 298 1.00 -7.29 16.79
C LEU A 298 0.66 -6.08 15.91
N ARG A 299 -0.55 -5.52 16.02
CA ARG A 299 -0.82 -4.22 15.39
C ARG A 299 -0.09 -3.16 16.18
N GLU A 300 0.76 -2.40 15.50
CA GLU A 300 1.33 -1.20 16.06
C GLU A 300 0.18 -0.28 16.47
N LYS A 301 -0.01 -0.09 17.78
CA LYS A 301 -0.96 0.91 18.27
C LYS A 301 -0.37 2.23 17.79
N SER A 302 -0.98 2.85 16.78
CA SER A 302 -0.70 4.23 16.43
C SER A 302 -0.72 5.02 17.73
N LYS A 303 0.45 5.50 18.19
CA LYS A 303 0.50 6.38 19.36
C LYS A 303 -0.50 7.47 19.05
N LYS A 304 -1.50 7.66 19.92
CA LYS A 304 -2.36 8.83 19.84
C LYS A 304 -1.41 10.01 19.94
N TYR A 305 -1.15 10.69 18.84
CA TYR A 305 -0.48 11.97 18.88
C TYR A 305 -1.48 12.88 19.58
N SER A 306 -1.23 13.13 20.85
CA SER A 306 -1.94 14.16 21.60
C SER A 306 -1.38 15.47 21.08
N ASP A 307 -2.22 16.31 20.47
CA ASP A 307 -1.85 17.68 20.05
C ASP A 307 -1.52 18.61 21.22
N VAL A 308 -1.52 18.11 22.45
CA VAL A 308 -1.01 18.83 23.61
C VAL A 308 0.51 18.71 23.64
N GLU A 309 1.21 19.76 23.20
CA GLU A 309 2.63 19.97 23.49
C GLU A 309 2.83 19.89 25.01
N ILE A 310 3.48 18.82 25.47
CA ILE A 310 3.90 18.70 26.86
C ILE A 310 5.08 19.67 27.03
N PRO A 311 5.01 20.66 27.92
CA PRO A 311 6.13 21.57 28.17
C PRO A 311 7.35 20.78 28.64
N ALA A 312 8.54 21.25 28.27
CA ALA A 312 9.84 20.60 28.52
C ALA A 312 10.20 20.37 30.01
N SER A 313 9.29 20.66 30.94
CA SER A 313 9.49 20.59 32.39
C SER A 313 9.01 19.28 33.04
N VAL A 314 8.42 18.32 32.30
CA VAL A 314 7.98 17.04 32.88
C VAL A 314 9.00 15.94 32.57
N THR A 315 10.08 15.90 33.34
CA THR A 315 11.03 14.77 33.38
C THR A 315 10.44 13.61 34.20
N GLY A 316 9.63 12.77 33.56
CA GLY A 316 9.25 11.46 34.09
C GLY A 316 10.05 10.35 33.40
N TYR A 317 11.26 10.07 33.88
CA TYR A 317 12.04 8.90 33.43
C TYR A 317 11.52 7.63 34.11
N SER A 318 11.09 6.65 33.32
CA SER A 318 10.85 5.28 33.82
C SER A 318 12.01 4.40 33.39
N PHE A 319 12.90 4.09 34.33
CA PHE A 319 13.93 3.07 34.17
C PHE A 319 13.25 1.71 34.33
N THR A 320 13.15 0.93 33.27
CA THR A 320 12.78 -0.49 33.41
C THR A 320 13.99 -1.24 33.95
N SER A 321 13.83 -1.82 35.13
CA SER A 321 14.82 -2.65 35.83
C SER A 321 15.42 -3.73 34.92
N ASP A 322 16.73 -3.91 35.03
CA ASP A 322 17.51 -4.94 34.36
C ASP A 322 17.07 -6.36 34.80
N GLY A 323 16.95 -7.24 33.80
CA GLY A 323 16.84 -8.69 33.97
C GLY A 323 17.69 -9.33 32.88
N GLU A 324 18.89 -9.78 33.25
CA GLU A 324 19.88 -10.37 32.38
C GLU A 324 19.42 -11.73 31.82
N SER A 325 19.36 -11.84 30.50
CA SER A 325 19.81 -13.06 29.79
C SER A 325 20.25 -12.65 28.38
N GLY A 326 21.51 -12.95 28.07
CA GLY A 326 22.23 -12.37 26.95
C GLY A 326 21.78 -12.90 25.59
N THR A 327 21.34 -11.99 24.73
CA THR A 327 21.73 -11.85 23.32
C THR A 327 21.10 -10.55 22.80
N CYS A 328 21.86 -9.46 22.81
CA CYS A 328 21.34 -8.15 22.42
C CYS A 328 21.52 -7.92 20.92
N SER A 329 20.42 -7.72 20.19
CA SER A 329 20.42 -7.39 18.76
C SER A 329 21.14 -6.05 18.48
N PRO A 330 21.89 -5.91 17.36
CA PRO A 330 22.56 -4.67 16.95
C PRO A 330 21.64 -3.43 16.92
N LEU A 331 20.33 -3.64 16.74
CA LEU A 331 19.32 -2.59 16.73
C LEU A 331 19.17 -1.91 18.10
N ARG A 332 19.29 -2.65 19.21
CA ARG A 332 19.16 -2.06 20.56
C ARG A 332 20.32 -1.12 20.91
N HIS A 333 21.53 -1.43 20.45
CA HIS A 333 22.68 -0.54 20.62
C HIS A 333 22.52 0.79 19.89
N SER A 334 21.88 0.78 18.71
CA SER A 334 21.57 2.00 17.96
C SER A 334 20.59 2.90 18.73
N PHE A 335 19.52 2.34 19.28
CA PHE A 335 18.54 3.11 20.06
C PHE A 335 19.12 3.67 21.37
N GLN A 336 19.97 2.90 22.06
CA GLN A 336 20.62 3.36 23.29
C GLN A 336 21.68 4.45 23.01
N LYS A 337 22.39 4.36 21.88
CA LYS A 337 23.34 5.38 21.41
C LYS A 337 22.61 6.69 21.05
N GLN A 338 21.48 6.60 20.34
CA GLN A 338 20.67 7.75 19.95
C GLN A 338 20.05 8.45 21.16
N GLN A 339 19.70 7.70 22.22
CA GLN A 339 19.25 8.28 23.50
C GLN A 339 20.39 8.96 24.27
N ARG A 340 21.58 8.36 24.35
CA ARG A 340 22.77 9.00 24.96
C ARG A 340 23.21 10.25 24.22
N GLU A 341 23.13 10.24 22.89
CA GLU A 341 23.41 11.42 22.07
C GLU A 341 22.39 12.53 22.34
N LYS A 342 21.10 12.21 22.51
CA LYS A 342 20.06 13.17 22.91
C LYS A 342 20.29 13.79 24.29
N THR A 343 20.75 13.02 25.28
CA THR A 343 21.07 13.56 26.62
C THR A 343 22.34 14.41 26.62
N ARG A 344 23.27 14.16 25.68
CA ARG A 344 24.51 14.95 25.55
C ARG A 344 24.27 16.40 25.13
N TRP A 345 23.23 16.65 24.33
CA TRP A 345 22.85 18.00 23.88
C TRP A 345 22.15 18.84 24.96
N LEU A 346 21.62 18.21 26.01
CA LEU A 346 20.87 18.90 27.07
C LEU A 346 21.76 19.38 28.22
N ASN A 347 23.00 18.89 28.33
CA ASN A 347 23.93 19.22 29.42
C ASN A 347 25.16 20.04 28.98
N SER A 348 25.17 20.61 27.76
CA SER A 348 26.21 21.58 27.38
C SER A 348 25.93 22.92 28.07
N GLY A 349 26.64 23.16 29.17
CA GLY A 349 26.40 24.22 30.14
C GLY A 349 26.40 25.65 29.57
N ARG A 350 25.53 26.48 30.15
CA ARG A 350 25.77 27.91 30.30
C ARG A 350 26.08 28.16 31.78
N GLY A 351 27.19 28.85 32.00
CA GLY A 351 27.65 29.28 33.31
C GLY A 351 26.69 30.28 33.95
N ASP A 352 26.83 30.37 35.26
CA ASP A 352 26.13 31.26 36.17
C ASP A 352 26.04 32.69 35.64
N ASP A 353 24.81 33.23 35.62
CA ASP A 353 24.58 34.65 35.85
C ASP A 353 23.39 34.75 36.83
N ALA A 354 23.69 35.27 38.01
CA ALA A 354 22.76 35.44 39.11
C ALA A 354 21.64 36.42 38.74
N SER A 355 20.40 36.01 39.01
CA SER A 355 19.22 36.86 38.93
C SER A 355 19.14 37.77 40.17
N GLU A 356 19.16 39.09 39.98
CA GLU A 356 18.58 40.02 40.97
C GLU A 356 17.06 40.12 40.76
N GLU A 357 16.36 40.03 41.89
CA GLU A 357 14.92 39.92 42.02
C GLU A 357 14.30 41.31 42.17
N GLY A 358 13.27 41.63 41.36
CA GLY A 358 12.50 42.87 41.44
C GLY A 358 11.00 42.58 41.38
N GLN A 359 10.30 42.96 42.46
CA GLN A 359 8.91 42.65 42.77
C GLN A 359 7.84 43.39 41.93
N ASN A 360 6.65 42.79 41.92
CA ASN A 360 5.30 43.30 41.65
C ASN A 360 4.71 43.22 40.22
N GLY A 361 3.70 42.34 40.09
CA GLY A 361 2.34 42.75 39.73
C GLY A 361 1.91 42.82 38.26
N SER A 362 1.01 41.89 37.88
CA SER A 362 0.00 42.00 36.80
C SER A 362 0.38 41.67 35.34
N SER A 363 -0.28 40.60 34.83
CA SER A 363 -0.70 40.29 33.44
C SER A 363 0.31 40.35 32.27
N PRO A 364 0.48 39.27 31.47
CA PRO A 364 1.49 39.23 30.41
C PRO A 364 0.94 39.82 29.11
N LYS A 365 1.38 41.03 28.75
CA LYS A 365 1.41 41.50 27.35
C LYS A 365 2.74 42.18 27.07
N SER A 366 3.78 41.40 26.78
CA SER A 366 5.05 41.93 26.30
C SER A 366 5.05 42.07 24.77
N LYS A 367 4.86 43.30 24.30
CA LYS A 367 5.27 43.72 22.95
C LYS A 367 6.81 43.80 22.95
N THR A 368 7.47 42.99 22.13
CA THR A 368 8.92 43.12 21.91
C THR A 368 9.19 44.40 21.12
N LYS A 369 9.76 45.41 21.78
CA LYS A 369 10.29 46.61 21.14
C LYS A 369 11.78 46.38 20.90
N TRP A 370 12.20 46.31 19.64
CA TRP A 370 13.62 46.28 19.31
C TRP A 370 14.18 47.70 19.45
N THR A 371 15.05 47.91 20.43
CA THR A 371 15.95 49.06 20.47
C THR A 371 17.15 48.80 19.57
N LYS A 372 17.49 49.79 18.74
CA LYS A 372 18.79 49.85 18.04
C LYS A 372 19.85 50.21 19.08
N GLU A 373 20.83 49.36 19.27
CA GLU A 373 22.11 49.77 19.85
C GLU A 373 23.21 49.58 18.81
N ASP A 374 23.77 50.71 18.40
CA ASP A 374 25.00 50.81 17.63
C ASP A 374 26.18 50.60 18.58
N GLY A 375 26.84 49.45 18.49
CA GLY A 375 28.02 49.13 19.30
C GLY A 375 28.82 47.99 18.70
N HIS A 376 30.00 48.31 18.17
CA HIS A 376 30.98 47.35 17.64
C HIS A 376 31.34 46.31 18.71
N ARG A 377 31.08 45.02 18.42
CA ARG A 377 31.73 43.90 19.11
C ARG A 377 32.38 42.96 18.10
N THR A 378 33.66 42.76 18.36
CA THR A 378 34.67 41.99 17.66
C THR A 378 34.27 40.53 17.49
N ALA A 379 34.58 39.98 16.32
CA ALA A 379 34.35 38.57 15.99
C ALA A 379 35.23 37.65 16.86
N THR A 380 34.60 36.79 17.67
CA THR A 380 35.28 35.64 18.29
C THR A 380 34.46 34.36 18.11
N SER A 381 35.13 33.40 17.49
CA SER A 381 34.79 31.99 17.22
C SER A 381 33.38 31.68 16.68
N ALA A 382 33.27 31.72 15.35
CA ALA A 382 32.25 30.95 14.66
C ALA A 382 32.47 29.45 14.90
N VAL A 383 31.43 28.78 15.40
CA VAL A 383 31.33 27.32 15.41
C VAL A 383 31.42 26.83 13.95
N PRO A 384 32.29 25.86 13.60
CA PRO A 384 32.39 25.38 12.22
C PRO A 384 31.07 24.72 11.80
N ASN A 385 30.45 25.23 10.73
CA ASN A 385 29.25 24.64 10.14
C ASN A 385 29.56 23.23 9.61
N LEU A 386 29.08 22.19 10.30
CA LEU A 386 29.31 20.77 10.00
C LEU A 386 28.64 20.23 8.71
N PHE A 387 28.00 21.09 7.91
CA PHE A 387 27.28 20.70 6.69
C PHE A 387 27.90 21.24 5.40
N VAL A 388 29.10 21.85 5.46
CA VAL A 388 29.84 22.27 4.27
C VAL A 388 30.78 21.13 3.83
N PRO A 389 30.69 20.64 2.59
CA PRO A 389 31.65 19.66 2.06
C PRO A 389 33.09 20.15 2.22
N LEU A 390 33.99 19.27 2.66
CA LEU A 390 35.41 19.60 2.83
C LEU A 390 35.97 20.09 1.49
N ASN A 391 36.71 21.22 1.51
CA ASN A 391 37.26 21.97 0.35
C ASN A 391 36.31 22.92 -0.39
N THR A 392 35.20 23.36 0.19
CA THR A 392 34.37 24.42 -0.43
C THR A 392 34.99 25.80 -0.21
N ASN A 393 35.36 26.51 -1.29
CA ASN A 393 35.87 27.88 -1.22
C ASN A 393 34.71 28.87 -0.96
N PRO A 394 34.72 29.65 0.14
CA PRO A 394 33.61 30.52 0.50
C PRO A 394 33.33 31.64 -0.53
N LYS A 395 34.35 32.04 -1.31
CA LYS A 395 34.17 33.05 -2.37
C LYS A 395 33.34 32.52 -3.53
N GLU A 396 33.57 31.27 -3.94
CA GLU A 396 32.83 30.62 -5.04
C GLU A 396 31.36 30.41 -4.69
N VAL A 397 31.05 30.08 -3.44
CA VAL A 397 29.66 29.96 -2.96
C VAL A 397 28.93 31.30 -3.03
N GLN A 398 29.62 32.38 -2.64
CA GLN A 398 29.06 33.72 -2.69
C GLN A 398 28.81 34.18 -4.14
N GLU A 399 29.74 33.91 -5.04
CA GLU A 399 29.63 34.20 -6.48
C GLU A 399 28.49 33.40 -7.13
N MET A 400 28.39 32.11 -6.85
CA MET A 400 27.31 31.24 -7.34
C MET A 400 25.94 31.74 -6.86
N ARG A 401 25.84 32.16 -5.59
CA ARG A 401 24.59 32.72 -5.03
C ARG A 401 24.19 34.03 -5.71
N ASN A 402 25.15 34.91 -5.98
CA ASN A 402 24.90 36.15 -6.69
C ASN A 402 24.49 35.89 -8.14
N LYS A 403 25.11 34.92 -8.81
CA LYS A 403 24.77 34.51 -10.17
C LYS A 403 23.36 33.93 -10.29
N ILE A 404 22.94 33.09 -9.35
CA ILE A 404 21.55 32.57 -9.29
C ILE A 404 20.56 33.71 -9.06
N ARG A 405 20.90 34.68 -8.21
CA ARG A 405 20.03 35.85 -7.98
C ARG A 405 19.90 36.73 -9.22
N GLU A 406 21.00 36.96 -9.95
CA GLU A 406 21.02 37.69 -11.22
C GLU A 406 20.20 36.97 -12.30
N GLN A 407 20.36 35.65 -12.42
CA GLN A 407 19.62 34.81 -13.37
C GLN A 407 18.11 34.83 -13.08
N ASN A 408 17.72 34.76 -11.81
CA ASN A 408 16.31 34.89 -11.41
C ASN A 408 15.74 36.31 -11.63
N LEU A 409 16.60 37.34 -11.70
CA LEU A 409 16.19 38.70 -12.01
C LEU A 409 15.99 38.91 -13.52
N GLN A 410 16.79 38.21 -14.35
CA GLN A 410 16.75 38.31 -15.81
C GLN A 410 15.72 37.36 -16.45
N ASP A 411 15.35 36.26 -15.77
CA ASP A 411 14.24 35.41 -16.18
C ASP A 411 12.89 36.12 -15.99
N ILE A 412 12.51 36.92 -16.98
CA ILE A 412 11.12 37.22 -17.27
C ILE A 412 10.43 35.87 -17.43
N LYS A 413 9.52 35.55 -16.50
CA LYS A 413 8.69 34.33 -16.45
C LYS A 413 8.23 33.94 -17.85
N THR A 414 8.99 33.09 -18.51
CA THR A 414 8.56 32.45 -19.74
C THR A 414 7.70 31.30 -19.26
N ALA A 415 6.38 31.47 -19.34
CA ALA A 415 5.47 30.34 -19.15
C ALA A 415 5.97 29.24 -20.10
N GLY A 416 6.22 28.05 -19.56
CA GLY A 416 6.68 26.91 -20.36
C GLY A 416 5.74 26.63 -21.55
N PRO A 417 6.13 25.71 -22.45
CA PRO A 417 5.45 25.49 -23.72
C PRO A 417 3.93 25.32 -23.52
N GLN A 418 3.13 26.19 -24.13
CA GLN A 418 1.68 26.07 -24.07
C GLN A 418 1.23 24.78 -24.77
N SER A 419 0.40 24.01 -24.07
CA SER A 419 -0.26 22.81 -24.59
C SER A 419 -1.05 23.13 -25.87
N GLN A 420 -0.80 22.37 -26.94
CA GLN A 420 -1.51 22.46 -28.23
C GLN A 420 -2.93 21.86 -28.21
N VAL A 421 -3.50 21.55 -27.05
CA VAL A 421 -4.79 20.84 -26.95
C VAL A 421 -6.01 21.76 -27.13
N LEU A 422 -5.84 23.08 -27.33
CA LEU A 422 -6.95 24.02 -27.58
C LEU A 422 -6.64 25.08 -28.66
N SER A 423 -5.90 24.73 -29.71
CA SER A 423 -5.59 25.61 -30.86
C SER A 423 -6.79 25.86 -31.80
N GLY A 424 -7.97 26.15 -31.26
CA GLY A 424 -9.17 26.35 -32.09
C GLY A 424 -10.35 27.07 -31.42
N VAL A 425 -10.24 27.47 -30.14
CA VAL A 425 -11.31 28.26 -29.51
C VAL A 425 -10.87 29.71 -29.48
N VAL A 426 -11.45 30.51 -30.38
CA VAL A 426 -11.41 31.97 -30.28
C VAL A 426 -12.23 32.34 -29.04
N VAL A 427 -11.56 32.58 -27.92
CA VAL A 427 -12.18 33.22 -26.76
C VAL A 427 -12.05 34.72 -26.98
N ASP A 428 -13.16 35.35 -27.30
CA ASP A 428 -13.29 36.79 -27.41
C ASP A 428 -12.87 37.45 -26.07
N ARG A 429 -11.77 38.20 -26.09
CA ARG A 429 -11.27 38.93 -24.92
C ARG A 429 -11.86 40.34 -24.92
N SER A 430 -13.15 40.46 -24.63
CA SER A 430 -13.67 41.72 -24.09
C SER A 430 -13.22 41.84 -22.63
N LEU A 431 -12.18 42.63 -22.39
CA LEU A 431 -11.74 43.01 -21.06
C LEU A 431 -12.85 43.83 -20.37
N VAL A 432 -13.60 43.18 -19.47
CA VAL A 432 -14.41 43.90 -18.48
C VAL A 432 -13.49 44.24 -17.31
N GLN A 433 -13.27 45.53 -17.15
CA GLN A 433 -12.45 46.11 -16.10
C GLN A 433 -13.15 45.93 -14.74
N GLY A 434 -12.73 44.93 -13.95
CA GLY A 434 -13.17 44.85 -12.55
C GLY A 434 -13.21 43.49 -11.87
N GLU A 435 -12.23 42.59 -12.06
CA GLU A 435 -12.19 41.34 -11.29
C GLU A 435 -10.90 41.13 -10.48
N LEU A 436 -11.11 40.63 -9.25
CA LEU A 436 -10.24 40.62 -8.09
C LEU A 436 -9.24 39.46 -8.15
N VAL A 437 -7.95 39.73 -8.31
CA VAL A 437 -6.89 38.71 -8.21
C VAL A 437 -6.43 38.59 -6.77
N THR A 438 -6.61 37.42 -6.17
CA THR A 438 -6.13 37.09 -4.82
C THR A 438 -4.62 36.86 -4.86
N ALA A 439 -3.83 37.86 -4.45
CA ALA A 439 -2.38 37.73 -4.34
C ALA A 439 -1.95 37.39 -2.90
N SER A 440 -1.21 36.29 -2.77
CA SER A 440 -0.60 35.81 -1.53
C SER A 440 0.36 36.82 -0.92
N LYS A 441 0.27 36.96 0.40
CA LYS A 441 0.95 37.92 1.27
C LYS A 441 2.48 37.72 1.26
N ALA A 442 3.21 38.59 0.56
CA ALA A 442 4.64 38.80 0.75
C ALA A 442 4.96 40.31 0.71
N ILE A 443 5.54 40.78 1.81
CA ILE A 443 6.34 42.01 2.05
C ILE A 443 6.24 43.09 0.95
N ILE A 444 5.50 44.16 1.23
CA ILE A 444 5.44 45.37 0.41
C ILE A 444 6.30 46.45 1.08
N GLU A 445 7.23 47.04 0.32
CA GLU A 445 8.02 48.21 0.71
C GLU A 445 7.17 49.48 0.86
N LYS A 446 7.63 50.41 1.69
CA LYS A 446 6.84 51.45 2.36
C LYS A 446 6.33 52.61 1.49
N GLU A 447 6.35 52.52 0.17
CA GLU A 447 6.03 53.65 -0.74
C GLU A 447 4.94 53.39 -1.79
N TYR A 448 4.16 52.31 -1.68
CA TYR A 448 2.99 52.10 -2.53
C TYR A 448 1.72 51.81 -1.72
N GLN A 449 0.85 52.80 -1.53
CA GLN A 449 -0.49 52.62 -0.97
C GLN A 449 -1.55 52.80 -2.07
N PRO A 450 -2.23 51.72 -2.53
CA PRO A 450 -3.43 51.88 -3.34
C PRO A 450 -4.57 52.40 -2.46
N LYS A 451 -5.22 53.50 -2.87
CA LYS A 451 -6.47 53.97 -2.26
C LYS A 451 -7.57 52.94 -2.51
N VAL A 452 -7.93 52.19 -1.48
CA VAL A 452 -9.08 51.27 -1.51
C VAL A 452 -10.35 52.07 -1.22
N ILE A 453 -11.23 52.19 -2.21
CA ILE A 453 -12.61 52.66 -2.00
C ILE A 453 -13.42 51.43 -1.59
N VAL A 454 -13.89 51.40 -0.34
CA VAL A 454 -14.76 50.33 0.16
C VAL A 454 -16.20 50.70 -0.17
N SER A 455 -16.82 50.00 -1.13
CA SER A 455 -18.27 50.04 -1.32
C SER A 455 -18.93 49.12 -0.30
N THR A 456 -19.80 49.66 0.57
CA THR A 456 -20.47 48.92 1.65
C THR A 456 -21.83 48.33 1.25
N THR A 457 -22.19 48.33 -0.03
CA THR A 457 -23.46 47.75 -0.49
C THR A 457 -23.31 47.03 -1.83
N GLY A 458 -23.25 45.69 -1.79
CA GLY A 458 -23.55 44.86 -2.95
C GLY A 458 -25.07 44.74 -3.14
N PRO A 459 -25.57 44.53 -4.37
CA PRO A 459 -27.01 44.52 -4.63
C PRO A 459 -27.66 43.28 -3.99
N ASN A 460 -28.58 43.51 -3.06
CA ASN A 460 -29.40 42.46 -2.47
C ASN A 460 -30.38 41.92 -3.54
N PRO A 461 -30.33 40.62 -3.89
CA PRO A 461 -31.20 40.04 -4.92
C PRO A 461 -32.69 40.00 -4.53
N PHE A 462 -33.05 40.37 -3.30
CA PHE A 462 -34.43 40.37 -2.80
C PHE A 462 -35.12 41.75 -2.80
N ASN A 463 -34.49 42.81 -3.32
CA ASN A 463 -35.06 44.17 -3.32
C ASN A 463 -36.24 44.39 -4.31
N LYS A 464 -36.75 43.34 -4.96
CA LYS A 464 -37.89 43.46 -5.90
C LYS A 464 -39.19 42.83 -5.43
N LEU A 465 -39.21 42.18 -4.25
CA LEU A 465 -40.43 41.65 -3.68
C LEU A 465 -40.96 42.67 -2.67
N THR A 466 -42.20 43.08 -2.84
CA THR A 466 -42.91 43.89 -1.83
C THR A 466 -43.62 42.96 -0.87
N ASP A 467 -43.77 43.36 0.40
CA ASP A 467 -44.35 42.54 1.49
C ASP A 467 -45.79 42.05 1.22
N ARG A 468 -46.40 42.49 0.11
CA ARG A 468 -47.73 42.08 -0.36
C ARG A 468 -47.71 40.84 -1.28
N GLU A 469 -46.53 40.36 -1.68
CA GLU A 469 -46.34 39.14 -2.48
C GLU A 469 -45.85 37.94 -1.62
N LEU A 470 -45.67 38.15 -0.31
CA LEU A 470 -45.20 37.15 0.66
C LEU A 470 -46.27 36.72 1.67
N GLU A 471 -47.51 37.21 1.53
CA GLU A 471 -48.75 36.64 2.08
C GLU A 471 -49.55 35.98 0.95
#